data_AF-A0A814PY92-F1
#
_entry.id   AF-A0A814PY92-F1
#
_cell.length_a   1.000
_cell.length_b   1.000
_cell.length_c   1.000
_cell.angle_alpha   90.00
_cell.angle_beta   90.00
_cell.angle_gamma   90.00
#
_symmetry.space_group_name_H-M   'P 1'
#
loop_
_entity.id
_entity.type
_entity.pdbx_description
1 polymer ?
#
loop_
_entity_poly.entity_id
_entity_poly.type
_entity_poly.pdbx_seq_one_letter_code
_entity_poly.pdbx_strand_id
1 'polypeptide(L)'
;MNAKWPQGGKIDQKLIDSQNHILNSAHDFRLRLTAYKTQQSGNKSKGVPVQPPLHPTHATIFIARSYPSWQIFVLNQLKELYLNNNRQVPDGKTLAQHFKDRPEIDKKYMKKLMSFVIYSRDLLEKTRDIQALDRHLSFDEYEVLSNNEDYFRRTLNIEQVDIRLIDENEIEAASIPNLEEILPGKPLIHFRYEPMISIRLINRQSYSGHFEWTIPMINGDTVEKLEQRLRRHADRTLRFSKTIRLFYFRISQFHSRKLPSMDIPLEDLVELTNKQQVLQVDLKHETVVSEQQDIGNALVYFVE
;
A
#
# COMPACT_ATOMS: atom_id res chain seq x y z
N MET A 1 -12.28 -41.45 -26.48
CA MET A 1 -12.19 -40.00 -26.21
C MET A 1 -13.09 -39.28 -27.22
N ASN A 2 -14.36 -39.05 -26.89
CA ASN A 2 -15.35 -38.39 -27.79
C ASN A 2 -15.86 -37.06 -27.22
N ALA A 3 -15.08 -36.40 -26.36
CA ALA A 3 -15.47 -35.11 -25.80
C ALA A 3 -15.25 -34.00 -26.84
N LYS A 4 -16.24 -33.11 -26.98
CA LYS A 4 -16.13 -31.90 -27.82
C LYS A 4 -15.29 -30.85 -27.12
N TRP A 5 -14.60 -30.02 -27.91
CA TRP A 5 -13.85 -28.88 -27.38
C TRP A 5 -14.79 -27.91 -26.65
N PRO A 6 -14.43 -27.39 -25.46
CA PRO A 6 -15.28 -26.46 -24.72
C PRO A 6 -15.48 -25.16 -25.50
N GLN A 7 -16.71 -24.67 -25.57
CA GLN A 7 -17.03 -23.37 -26.15
C GLN A 7 -16.82 -22.27 -25.10
N GLY A 8 -16.15 -21.19 -25.48
CA GLY A 8 -15.92 -20.05 -24.62
C GLY A 8 -17.22 -19.32 -24.26
N GLY A 9 -17.35 -18.91 -23.00
CA GLY A 9 -18.44 -18.06 -22.53
C GLY A 9 -18.27 -16.60 -22.95
N LYS A 10 -19.14 -15.72 -22.42
CA LYS A 10 -19.01 -14.27 -22.61
C LYS A 10 -17.75 -13.76 -21.91
N ILE A 11 -16.96 -12.97 -22.61
CA ILE A 11 -15.74 -12.34 -22.10
C ILE A 11 -16.10 -10.94 -21.59
N ASP A 12 -15.82 -10.67 -20.32
CA ASP A 12 -15.95 -9.33 -19.74
C ASP A 12 -14.60 -8.60 -19.84
N GLN A 13 -14.50 -7.68 -20.80
CA GLN A 13 -13.28 -6.94 -21.05
C GLN A 13 -12.95 -5.99 -19.89
N LYS A 14 -13.95 -5.40 -19.24
CA LYS A 14 -13.73 -4.47 -18.12
C LYS A 14 -13.06 -5.17 -16.94
N LEU A 15 -13.48 -6.40 -16.67
CA LEU A 15 -12.88 -7.22 -15.61
C LEU A 15 -11.42 -7.55 -15.94
N ILE A 16 -11.13 -7.96 -17.18
CA ILE A 16 -9.76 -8.23 -17.64
C ILE A 16 -8.88 -6.98 -17.50
N ASP A 17 -9.38 -5.82 -17.93
CA ASP A 17 -8.65 -4.55 -17.84
C ASP A 17 -8.36 -4.18 -16.38
N SER A 18 -9.35 -4.34 -15.49
CA SER A 18 -9.20 -4.09 -14.05
C SER A 18 -8.17 -5.03 -13.39
N GLN A 19 -8.15 -6.30 -13.79
CA GLN A 19 -7.17 -7.27 -13.31
C GLN A 19 -5.76 -6.90 -13.78
N ASN A 20 -5.61 -6.56 -15.05
CA ASN A 20 -4.33 -6.12 -15.61
C ASN A 20 -3.84 -4.86 -14.91
N HIS A 21 -4.75 -3.92 -14.60
CA HIS A 21 -4.43 -2.74 -13.82
C HIS A 21 -3.86 -3.09 -12.44
N ILE A 22 -4.53 -3.94 -11.66
CA ILE A 22 -4.04 -4.40 -10.34
C ILE A 22 -2.63 -4.99 -10.43
N LEU A 23 -2.39 -5.86 -11.42
CA LEU A 23 -1.09 -6.52 -11.59
C LEU A 23 0.02 -5.52 -11.96
N ASN A 24 -0.27 -4.59 -12.86
CA ASN A 24 0.66 -3.56 -13.28
C ASN A 24 0.97 -2.58 -12.14
N SER A 25 -0.05 -2.13 -11.40
CA SER A 25 0.13 -1.27 -10.21
C SER A 25 0.96 -1.98 -9.14
N ALA A 26 0.69 -3.26 -8.86
CA ALA A 26 1.47 -4.03 -7.90
C ALA A 26 2.95 -4.16 -8.31
N HIS A 27 3.22 -4.31 -9.60
CA HIS A 27 4.59 -4.32 -10.12
C HIS A 27 5.27 -2.95 -9.93
N ASP A 28 4.62 -1.86 -10.32
CA ASP A 28 5.15 -0.50 -10.16
C ASP A 28 5.41 -0.16 -8.68
N PHE A 29 4.48 -0.53 -7.79
CA PHE A 29 4.64 -0.31 -6.36
C PHE A 29 5.84 -1.07 -5.77
N ARG A 30 6.12 -2.29 -6.25
CA ARG A 30 7.33 -3.05 -5.85
C ARG A 30 8.61 -2.38 -6.33
N LEU A 31 8.62 -1.84 -7.55
CA LEU A 31 9.77 -1.09 -8.08
C LEU A 31 10.04 0.16 -7.22
N ARG A 32 8.99 0.91 -6.89
CA ARG A 32 9.08 2.09 -6.02
C ARG A 32 9.51 1.73 -4.59
N LEU A 33 9.04 0.62 -4.05
CA LEU A 33 9.49 0.11 -2.74
C LEU A 33 10.99 -0.21 -2.75
N THR A 34 11.48 -0.77 -3.85
CA THR A 34 12.91 -1.05 -4.04
C THR A 34 13.70 0.26 -4.10
N ALA A 35 13.24 1.23 -4.89
CA ALA A 35 13.86 2.56 -4.97
C ALA A 35 13.89 3.28 -3.61
N TYR A 36 12.80 3.22 -2.84
CA TYR A 36 12.71 3.77 -1.49
C TYR A 36 13.80 3.19 -0.57
N LYS A 37 13.97 1.85 -0.58
CA LYS A 37 15.01 1.16 0.20
C LYS A 37 16.42 1.58 -0.23
N THR A 38 16.67 1.75 -1.53
CA THR A 38 17.97 2.19 -2.06
C THR A 38 18.29 3.64 -1.70
N GLN A 39 17.31 4.55 -1.77
CA GLN A 39 17.50 5.97 -1.42
C GLN A 39 17.88 6.15 0.06
N GLN A 40 17.28 5.37 0.97
CA GLN A 40 17.67 5.38 2.37
C GLN A 40 19.10 4.88 2.61
N SER A 41 19.58 3.92 1.81
CA SER A 41 20.96 3.44 1.89
C SER A 41 21.99 4.40 1.26
N GLY A 42 21.54 5.25 0.33
CA GLY A 42 22.37 6.16 -0.48
C GLY A 42 22.72 7.49 0.19
N ASN A 43 21.94 7.97 1.16
CA ASN A 43 22.24 9.17 1.96
C ASN A 43 23.34 8.90 3.00
N LYS A 44 24.53 8.53 2.52
CA LYS A 44 25.76 8.37 3.29
C LYS A 44 26.37 9.74 3.57
N SER A 45 25.77 10.53 4.46
CA SER A 45 26.52 11.61 5.11
C SER A 45 27.60 10.97 6.00
N LYS A 46 28.87 11.21 5.70
CA LYS A 46 30.02 10.70 6.45
C LYS A 46 29.88 11.02 7.94
N GLY A 47 29.69 10.01 8.79
CA GLY A 47 29.93 10.11 10.24
C GLY A 47 28.77 9.82 11.20
N VAL A 48 27.56 9.51 10.74
CA VAL A 48 26.45 9.11 11.63
C VAL A 48 26.27 7.58 11.59
N PRO A 49 26.21 6.89 12.74
CA PRO A 49 26.01 5.44 12.77
C PRO A 49 24.72 5.07 12.03
N VAL A 50 24.88 4.14 11.09
CA VAL A 50 23.88 3.68 10.14
C VAL A 50 22.73 3.02 10.89
N GLN A 51 21.57 3.67 10.99
CA GLN A 51 20.34 2.95 11.26
C GLN A 51 20.04 2.07 10.03
N PRO A 52 19.72 0.78 10.20
CA PRO A 52 19.36 -0.08 9.07
C PRO A 52 18.20 0.55 8.29
N PRO A 53 18.16 0.43 6.94
CA PRO A 53 17.10 1.03 6.14
C PRO A 53 15.75 0.56 6.67
N LEU A 54 14.97 1.53 7.17
CA LEU A 54 13.72 1.28 7.85
C LEU A 54 12.73 0.79 6.79
N HIS A 55 12.31 -0.48 6.90
CA HIS A 55 11.24 -0.99 6.07
C HIS A 55 10.01 -0.10 6.28
N PRO A 56 9.38 0.42 5.21
CA PRO A 56 8.22 1.27 5.39
C PRO A 56 7.10 0.47 6.06
N THR A 57 6.42 1.08 7.03
CA THR A 57 5.31 0.44 7.74
C THR A 57 3.99 0.73 7.05
N HIS A 58 3.86 1.91 6.46
CA HIS A 58 2.63 2.36 5.81
C HIS A 58 2.91 2.84 4.39
N ALA A 59 1.88 2.79 3.55
CA ALA A 59 1.90 3.44 2.27
C ALA A 59 0.58 4.15 2.01
N THR A 60 0.64 5.23 1.23
CA THR A 60 -0.54 5.90 0.70
C THR A 60 -0.53 5.81 -0.81
N ILE A 61 -1.57 5.21 -1.37
CA ILE A 61 -1.82 5.14 -2.82
C ILE A 61 -2.71 6.33 -3.17
N PHE A 62 -2.20 7.18 -4.04
CA PHE A 62 -2.92 8.31 -4.60
C PHE A 62 -3.49 7.94 -5.96
N ILE A 63 -4.75 8.30 -6.17
CA ILE A 63 -5.50 8.08 -7.40
C ILE A 63 -6.03 9.43 -7.88
N ALA A 64 -5.81 9.73 -9.16
CA ALA A 64 -6.35 10.92 -9.80
C ALA A 64 -7.75 10.63 -10.35
N ARG A 65 -8.72 11.48 -10.02
CA ARG A 65 -10.09 11.34 -10.53
C ARG A 65 -10.22 11.70 -12.01
N SER A 66 -9.45 12.70 -12.44
CA SER A 66 -9.49 13.22 -13.81
C SER A 66 -8.11 13.73 -14.22
N TYR A 67 -7.88 13.73 -15.54
CA TYR A 67 -6.73 14.40 -16.12
C TYR A 67 -6.81 15.92 -15.87
N PRO A 68 -5.69 16.59 -15.55
CA PRO A 68 -5.56 18.03 -15.60
C PRO A 68 -6.02 18.62 -16.95
N SER A 69 -6.49 19.86 -16.92
CA SER A 69 -7.06 20.57 -18.08
C SER A 69 -6.17 20.52 -19.33
N TRP A 70 -4.87 20.80 -19.20
CA TRP A 70 -3.91 20.78 -20.31
C TRP A 70 -3.70 19.37 -20.90
N GLN A 71 -3.79 18.32 -20.07
CA GLN A 71 -3.66 16.93 -20.55
C GLN A 71 -4.91 16.50 -21.30
N ILE A 72 -6.10 16.90 -20.85
CA ILE A 72 -7.35 16.69 -21.58
C ILE A 72 -7.26 17.32 -22.97
N PHE A 73 -6.74 18.54 -23.07
CA PHE A 73 -6.53 19.22 -24.34
C PHE A 73 -5.61 18.41 -25.27
N VAL A 74 -4.47 17.95 -24.76
CA VAL A 74 -3.53 17.11 -25.53
C VAL A 74 -4.17 15.81 -26.00
N LEU A 75 -4.92 15.11 -25.13
CA LEU A 75 -5.61 13.87 -25.49
C LEU A 75 -6.66 14.09 -26.60
N ASN A 76 -7.44 15.18 -26.51
CA ASN A 76 -8.42 15.53 -27.55
C ASN A 76 -7.72 15.82 -28.89
N GLN A 77 -6.63 16.59 -28.88
CA GLN A 77 -5.86 16.90 -30.09
C GLN A 77 -5.21 15.64 -30.70
N LEU A 78 -4.69 14.73 -29.88
CA LEU A 78 -4.16 13.45 -30.37
C LEU A 78 -5.25 12.57 -30.98
N LYS A 79 -6.46 12.55 -30.43
CA LYS A 79 -7.60 11.85 -31.04
C LYS A 79 -7.97 12.40 -32.41
N GLU A 80 -8.07 13.72 -32.53
CA GLU A 80 -8.37 14.38 -33.81
C GLU A 80 -7.30 14.07 -34.85
N LEU A 81 -6.03 14.18 -34.49
CA LEU A 81 -4.92 13.84 -35.39
C LEU A 81 -4.91 12.36 -35.80
N TYR A 82 -5.25 11.46 -34.88
CA TYR A 82 -5.33 10.03 -35.17
C TYR A 82 -6.46 9.69 -36.16
N LEU A 83 -7.63 10.31 -36.00
CA LEU A 83 -8.78 10.15 -36.90
C LEU A 83 -8.49 10.72 -38.29
N ASN A 84 -7.86 11.90 -38.35
CA ASN A 84 -7.59 12.59 -39.60
C ASN A 84 -6.44 11.96 -40.42
N ASN A 85 -5.48 11.31 -39.76
CA ASN A 85 -4.29 10.74 -40.41
C ASN A 85 -4.36 9.21 -40.59
N ASN A 86 -5.51 8.66 -41.01
CA ASN A 86 -5.67 7.23 -41.29
C ASN A 86 -5.21 6.30 -40.15
N ARG A 87 -5.53 6.64 -38.90
CA ARG A 87 -5.13 5.86 -37.71
C ARG A 87 -3.61 5.78 -37.49
N GLN A 88 -2.88 6.81 -37.89
CA GLN A 88 -1.46 6.98 -37.58
C GLN A 88 -1.24 8.26 -36.79
N VAL A 89 -0.43 8.16 -35.73
CA VAL A 89 -0.03 9.33 -34.94
C VAL A 89 1.18 9.98 -35.62
N PRO A 90 1.16 11.30 -35.86
CA PRO A 90 2.30 12.01 -36.43
C PRO A 90 3.58 11.88 -35.60
N ASP A 91 4.74 12.08 -36.23
CA ASP A 91 6.04 11.99 -35.56
C ASP A 91 6.18 13.04 -34.43
N GLY A 92 6.95 12.73 -33.40
CA GLY A 92 7.13 13.55 -32.19
C GLY A 92 7.59 14.98 -32.49
N LYS A 93 8.33 15.19 -33.59
CA LYS A 93 8.73 16.54 -34.04
C LYS A 93 7.57 17.39 -34.52
N THR A 94 6.63 16.79 -35.27
CA THR A 94 5.44 17.48 -35.77
C THR A 94 4.47 17.80 -34.62
N LEU A 95 4.34 16.88 -33.66
CA LEU A 95 3.57 17.10 -32.43
C LEU A 95 4.19 18.21 -31.57
N ALA A 96 5.52 18.23 -31.43
CA ALA A 96 6.21 19.29 -30.69
C ALA A 96 5.95 20.68 -31.29
N GLN A 97 5.93 20.80 -32.62
CA GLN A 97 5.56 22.06 -33.30
C GLN A 97 4.08 22.41 -33.10
N HIS A 98 3.21 21.42 -33.15
CA HIS A 98 1.76 21.61 -33.00
C HIS A 98 1.35 22.16 -31.63
N PHE A 99 2.08 21.80 -30.57
CA PHE A 99 1.78 22.22 -29.19
C PHE A 99 2.65 23.37 -28.66
N LYS A 100 3.67 23.82 -29.41
CA LYS A 100 4.68 24.79 -28.93
C LYS A 100 4.11 26.15 -28.51
N ASP A 101 3.03 26.59 -29.14
CA ASP A 101 2.50 27.96 -29.03
C ASP A 101 1.00 28.00 -28.65
N ARG A 102 0.51 26.95 -27.96
CA ARG A 102 -0.91 26.87 -27.55
C ARG A 102 -1.14 27.57 -26.19
N PRO A 103 -2.08 28.53 -26.10
CA PRO A 103 -2.35 29.26 -24.86
C PRO A 103 -2.98 28.39 -23.75
N GLU A 104 -3.53 27.23 -24.09
CA GLU A 104 -4.14 26.28 -23.15
C GLU A 104 -3.10 25.45 -22.37
N ILE A 105 -1.80 25.58 -22.69
CA ILE A 105 -0.71 24.87 -22.03
C ILE A 105 0.20 25.89 -21.36
N ASP A 106 0.15 25.94 -20.03
CA ASP A 106 1.02 26.83 -19.28
C ASP A 106 2.50 26.50 -19.47
N LYS A 107 3.35 27.54 -19.44
CA LYS A 107 4.80 27.39 -19.55
C LYS A 107 5.41 26.45 -18.50
N LYS A 108 4.74 26.28 -17.35
CA LYS A 108 5.11 25.31 -16.29
C LYS A 108 5.11 23.87 -16.83
N TYR A 109 4.13 23.51 -17.65
CA TYR A 109 3.90 22.15 -18.12
C TYR A 109 4.63 21.82 -19.43
N MET A 110 5.22 22.80 -20.12
CA MET A 110 5.93 22.58 -21.39
C MET A 110 7.06 21.55 -21.31
N LYS A 111 7.77 21.45 -20.17
CA LYS A 111 8.80 20.41 -19.97
C LYS A 111 8.21 18.99 -19.87
N LYS A 112 6.98 18.86 -19.36
CA LYS A 112 6.27 17.59 -19.15
C LYS A 112 5.36 17.23 -20.32
N LEU A 113 5.01 18.20 -21.15
CA LEU A 113 4.16 18.03 -22.31
C LEU A 113 4.68 16.95 -23.25
N MET A 114 5.97 17.03 -23.61
CA MET A 114 6.53 16.07 -24.57
C MET A 114 6.61 14.66 -24.01
N SER A 115 6.93 14.47 -22.73
CA SER A 115 6.91 13.15 -22.11
C SER A 115 5.49 12.58 -22.05
N PHE A 116 4.48 13.42 -21.80
CA PHE A 116 3.07 13.01 -21.83
C PHE A 116 2.58 12.65 -23.24
N VAL A 117 2.97 13.42 -24.26
CA VAL A 117 2.64 13.13 -25.67
C VAL A 117 3.26 11.81 -26.12
N ILE A 118 4.53 11.56 -25.79
CA ILE A 118 5.20 10.28 -26.08
C ILE A 118 4.47 9.13 -25.38
N TYR A 119 4.15 9.29 -24.09
CA TYR A 119 3.40 8.28 -23.35
C TYR A 119 2.03 7.98 -23.97
N SER A 120 1.27 9.02 -24.34
CA SER A 120 -0.06 8.87 -24.94
C SER A 120 0.01 8.21 -26.32
N ARG A 121 1.04 8.52 -27.11
CA ARG A 121 1.33 7.86 -28.38
C ARG A 121 1.66 6.39 -28.18
N ASP A 122 2.57 6.04 -27.27
CA ASP A 122 2.95 4.66 -26.97
C ASP A 122 1.74 3.83 -26.51
N LEU A 123 0.86 4.43 -25.70
CA LEU A 123 -0.37 3.80 -25.24
C LEU A 123 -1.31 3.46 -26.41
N LEU A 124 -1.46 4.39 -27.35
CA LEU A 124 -2.26 4.19 -28.55
C LEU A 124 -1.62 3.17 -29.51
N GLU A 125 -0.30 3.14 -29.66
CA GLU A 125 0.40 2.16 -30.50
C GLU A 125 0.27 0.73 -29.96
N LYS A 126 0.33 0.56 -28.63
CA LYS A 126 0.18 -0.75 -27.96
C LYS A 126 -1.25 -1.28 -28.05
N THR A 127 -2.24 -0.43 -27.81
CA THR A 127 -3.64 -0.85 -27.73
C THR A 127 -4.31 -0.88 -29.11
N ARG A 128 -3.83 -0.05 -30.05
CA ARG A 128 -4.43 0.20 -31.38
C ARG A 128 -5.91 0.57 -31.31
N ASP A 129 -6.35 1.07 -30.17
CA ASP A 129 -7.72 1.49 -29.90
C ASP A 129 -7.74 2.95 -29.46
N ILE A 130 -8.73 3.67 -29.96
CA ILE A 130 -9.01 5.08 -29.63
C ILE A 130 -9.48 5.19 -28.19
N GLN A 131 -10.12 4.14 -27.66
CA GLN A 131 -10.57 4.07 -26.27
C GLN A 131 -9.42 4.24 -25.28
N ALA A 132 -8.18 3.92 -25.68
CA ALA A 132 -7.00 4.13 -24.84
C ALA A 132 -6.71 5.62 -24.55
N LEU A 133 -7.23 6.54 -25.37
CA LEU A 133 -7.13 8.00 -25.16
C LEU A 133 -8.38 8.58 -24.47
N ASP A 134 -9.32 7.74 -24.03
CA ASP A 134 -10.50 8.22 -23.32
C ASP A 134 -10.17 8.91 -22.01
N ARG A 135 -11.01 9.89 -21.66
CA ARG A 135 -10.82 10.73 -20.48
C ARG A 135 -11.02 9.94 -19.19
N HIS A 136 -11.70 8.80 -19.28
CA HIS A 136 -12.06 7.93 -18.18
C HIS A 136 -11.69 6.49 -18.50
N LEU A 137 -11.32 5.75 -17.46
CA LEU A 137 -11.09 4.32 -17.53
C LEU A 137 -12.41 3.58 -17.75
N SER A 138 -12.34 2.35 -18.26
CA SER A 138 -13.49 1.48 -18.47
C SER A 138 -14.12 0.94 -17.17
N PHE A 139 -13.42 1.12 -16.04
CA PHE A 139 -13.78 0.70 -14.68
C PHE A 139 -13.45 1.80 -13.66
N ASP A 140 -14.00 1.68 -12.45
CA ASP A 140 -13.67 2.58 -11.33
C ASP A 140 -12.36 2.14 -10.65
N GLU A 141 -11.32 2.96 -10.80
CA GLU A 141 -9.99 2.67 -10.26
C GLU A 141 -9.98 2.63 -8.73
N TYR A 142 -10.73 3.52 -8.07
CA TYR A 142 -10.75 3.59 -6.61
C TYR A 142 -11.37 2.34 -6.01
N GLU A 143 -12.52 1.94 -6.55
CA GLU A 143 -13.22 0.73 -6.11
C GLU A 143 -12.36 -0.52 -6.34
N VAL A 144 -11.75 -0.64 -7.52
CA VAL A 144 -10.90 -1.79 -7.86
C VAL A 144 -9.69 -1.89 -6.93
N LEU A 145 -9.02 -0.79 -6.62
CA LEU A 145 -7.87 -0.80 -5.71
C LEU A 145 -8.29 -1.01 -4.25
N SER A 146 -9.40 -0.41 -3.82
CA SER A 146 -9.92 -0.54 -2.45
C SER A 146 -10.36 -1.96 -2.13
N ASN A 147 -11.07 -2.62 -3.06
CA ASN A 147 -11.46 -4.02 -2.92
C ASN A 147 -10.25 -4.98 -2.83
N ASN A 148 -9.07 -4.55 -3.28
CA ASN A 148 -7.84 -5.35 -3.31
C ASN A 148 -6.75 -4.80 -2.39
N GLU A 149 -7.08 -3.96 -1.40
CA GLU A 149 -6.10 -3.39 -0.46
C GLU A 149 -5.27 -4.48 0.24
N ASP A 150 -5.92 -5.57 0.66
CA ASP A 150 -5.30 -6.72 1.30
C ASP A 150 -4.21 -7.37 0.43
N TYR A 151 -4.44 -7.42 -0.88
CA TYR A 151 -3.47 -7.95 -1.83
C TYR A 151 -2.23 -7.07 -1.90
N PHE A 152 -2.39 -5.74 -1.94
CA PHE A 152 -1.26 -4.80 -1.93
C PHE A 152 -0.49 -4.84 -0.62
N ARG A 153 -1.19 -4.87 0.52
CA ARG A 153 -0.60 -4.99 1.86
C ARG A 153 0.32 -6.21 1.96
N ARG A 154 -0.17 -7.39 1.53
CA ARG A 154 0.60 -8.65 1.51
C ARG A 154 1.74 -8.61 0.50
N THR A 155 1.48 -8.07 -0.68
CA THR A 155 2.45 -7.99 -1.78
C THR A 155 3.65 -7.10 -1.46
N LEU A 156 3.40 -5.96 -0.80
CA LEU A 156 4.43 -4.98 -0.42
C LEU A 156 5.01 -5.26 0.97
N ASN A 157 4.44 -6.21 1.71
CA ASN A 157 4.81 -6.57 3.08
C ASN A 157 4.80 -5.37 4.04
N ILE A 158 3.80 -4.51 3.89
CA ILE A 158 3.56 -3.34 4.75
C ILE A 158 2.36 -3.61 5.68
N GLU A 159 2.14 -2.74 6.65
CA GLU A 159 1.13 -2.95 7.69
C GLU A 159 -0.23 -2.38 7.31
N GLN A 160 -0.23 -1.20 6.69
CA GLN A 160 -1.46 -0.53 6.25
C GLN A 160 -1.23 0.23 4.95
N VAL A 161 -2.26 0.23 4.12
CA VAL A 161 -2.29 0.89 2.81
C VAL A 161 -3.49 1.82 2.78
N ASP A 162 -3.25 3.13 2.78
CA ASP A 162 -4.33 4.09 2.67
C ASP A 162 -4.54 4.44 1.19
N ILE A 163 -5.77 4.35 0.69
CA ILE A 163 -6.09 4.73 -0.68
C ILE A 163 -6.83 6.06 -0.66
N ARG A 164 -6.30 7.06 -1.35
CA ARG A 164 -6.83 8.42 -1.37
C ARG A 164 -7.09 8.90 -2.79
N LEU A 165 -8.31 9.37 -3.01
CA LEU A 165 -8.65 10.16 -4.19
C LEU A 165 -8.08 11.57 -4.03
N ILE A 166 -7.50 12.10 -5.09
CA ILE A 166 -6.97 13.46 -5.13
C ILE A 166 -7.57 14.19 -6.32
N ASP A 167 -7.99 15.42 -6.06
CA ASP A 167 -8.43 16.39 -7.07
C ASP A 167 -7.31 17.37 -7.44
N GLU A 168 -7.43 18.05 -8.58
CA GLU A 168 -6.39 18.94 -9.14
C GLU A 168 -5.91 20.02 -8.15
N ASN A 169 -6.83 20.61 -7.37
CA ASN A 169 -6.50 21.61 -6.35
C ASN A 169 -5.68 21.04 -5.18
N GLU A 170 -5.89 19.77 -4.83
CA GLU A 170 -5.15 19.11 -3.76
C GLU A 170 -3.75 18.69 -4.21
N ILE A 171 -3.55 18.41 -5.50
CA ILE A 171 -2.22 18.12 -6.06
C ILE A 171 -1.29 19.33 -5.88
N GLU A 172 -1.80 20.54 -6.11
CA GLU A 172 -1.02 21.77 -5.99
C GLU A 172 -0.77 22.18 -4.53
N ALA A 173 -1.73 21.89 -3.63
CA ALA A 173 -1.59 22.17 -2.21
C ALA A 173 -0.70 21.15 -1.47
N ALA A 174 -0.65 19.91 -1.93
CA ALA A 174 0.12 18.85 -1.31
C ALA A 174 1.60 18.92 -1.72
N SER A 175 2.48 19.23 -0.76
CA SER A 175 3.94 19.19 -0.92
C SER A 175 4.48 17.74 -0.92
N ILE A 176 3.88 16.87 -1.73
CA ILE A 176 4.29 15.47 -1.88
C ILE A 176 5.11 15.35 -3.19
N PRO A 177 6.32 14.79 -3.15
CA PRO A 177 7.17 14.69 -4.34
C PRO A 177 6.51 13.83 -5.41
N ASN A 178 6.62 14.27 -6.67
CA ASN A 178 6.11 13.58 -7.86
C ASN A 178 4.59 13.41 -7.92
N LEU A 179 3.82 14.06 -7.03
CA LEU A 179 2.37 13.99 -7.07
C LEU A 179 1.79 14.59 -8.37
N GLU A 180 2.48 15.57 -8.94
CA GLU A 180 2.13 16.16 -10.25
C GLU A 180 2.25 15.18 -11.44
N GLU A 181 2.80 13.97 -11.25
CA GLU A 181 2.92 12.94 -12.30
C GLU A 181 1.79 11.93 -12.28
N ILE A 182 0.86 12.06 -11.33
CA ILE A 182 -0.30 11.16 -11.22
C ILE A 182 -1.22 11.31 -12.44
N LEU A 183 -1.70 10.17 -12.94
CA LEU A 183 -2.63 10.10 -14.05
C LEU A 183 -3.68 9.03 -13.73
N PRO A 184 -4.93 9.18 -14.20
CA PRO A 184 -5.88 8.06 -14.20
C PRO A 184 -5.25 6.81 -14.84
N GLY A 185 -5.34 5.67 -14.14
CA GLY A 185 -4.75 4.39 -14.55
C GLY A 185 -3.26 4.24 -14.24
N LYS A 186 -2.64 5.26 -13.64
CA LYS A 186 -1.27 5.25 -13.12
C LYS A 186 -1.28 5.82 -11.70
N PRO A 187 -1.71 5.01 -10.71
CA PRO A 187 -1.73 5.43 -9.33
C PRO A 187 -0.29 5.61 -8.82
N LEU A 188 -0.11 6.56 -7.91
CA LEU A 188 1.19 6.84 -7.30
C LEU A 188 1.20 6.35 -5.85
N ILE A 189 2.21 5.57 -5.46
CA ILE A 189 2.39 5.14 -4.07
C ILE A 189 3.50 5.93 -3.39
N HIS A 190 3.22 6.41 -2.18
CA HIS A 190 4.20 7.02 -1.29
C HIS A 190 4.36 6.19 -0.03
N PHE A 191 5.61 5.86 0.31
CA PHE A 191 5.93 5.07 1.49
C PHE A 191 6.26 5.97 2.68
N ARG A 192 5.74 5.62 3.85
CA ARG A 192 6.04 6.31 5.10
C ARG A 192 6.46 5.31 6.19
N TYR A 193 7.32 5.77 7.07
CA TYR A 193 7.69 5.04 8.27
C TYR A 193 7.03 5.71 9.46
N GLU A 194 6.32 4.91 10.25
CA GLU A 194 5.74 5.34 11.52
C GLU A 194 6.54 4.72 12.67
N PRO A 195 6.81 5.50 13.74
CA PRO A 195 7.56 5.01 14.89
C PRO A 195 6.78 3.88 15.58
N MET A 196 7.51 2.82 15.94
CA MET A 196 6.95 1.60 16.51
C MET A 196 7.75 1.13 17.72
N ILE A 197 7.11 0.40 18.63
CA ILE A 197 7.72 -0.22 19.81
C ILE A 197 7.67 -1.73 19.66
N SER A 198 8.76 -2.42 20.00
CA SER A 198 8.84 -3.88 19.97
C SER A 198 8.22 -4.48 21.23
N ILE A 199 7.15 -5.24 21.07
CA ILE A 199 6.46 -5.94 22.16
C ILE A 199 6.80 -7.41 22.12
N ARG A 200 7.02 -7.99 23.31
CA ARG A 200 7.22 -9.42 23.46
C ARG A 200 5.88 -10.11 23.70
N LEU A 201 5.55 -11.07 22.86
CA LEU A 201 4.41 -11.95 22.99
C LEU A 201 4.92 -13.32 23.43
N ILE A 202 4.51 -13.76 24.62
CA ILE A 202 5.00 -14.99 25.27
C ILE A 202 3.86 -16.01 25.28
N ASN A 203 4.12 -17.24 24.85
CA ASN A 203 3.17 -18.34 25.05
C ASN A 203 3.44 -19.04 26.38
N ARG A 204 2.40 -19.17 27.20
CA ARG A 204 2.44 -19.88 28.49
C ARG A 204 1.68 -21.21 28.47
N GLN A 205 1.19 -21.64 27.31
CA GLN A 205 0.42 -22.87 27.17
C GLN A 205 1.32 -24.11 27.31
N SER A 206 1.00 -24.96 28.28
CA SER A 206 1.67 -26.24 28.48
C SER A 206 1.56 -27.12 27.23
N TYR A 207 2.63 -27.84 26.91
CA TYR A 207 2.71 -28.77 25.77
C TYR A 207 2.50 -28.13 24.38
N SER A 208 2.62 -26.80 24.28
CA SER A 208 2.59 -26.09 23.02
C SER A 208 4.02 -25.90 22.47
N GLY A 209 4.22 -26.09 21.17
CA GLY A 209 5.51 -25.85 20.51
C GLY A 209 5.77 -24.37 20.17
N HIS A 210 4.85 -23.48 20.53
CA HIS A 210 5.02 -22.04 20.32
C HIS A 210 5.65 -21.40 21.56
N PHE A 211 6.65 -20.54 21.35
CA PHE A 211 7.43 -19.91 22.41
C PHE A 211 7.14 -18.41 22.51
N GLU A 212 8.11 -17.58 22.14
CA GLU A 212 8.01 -16.12 22.19
C GLU A 212 8.22 -15.48 20.82
N TRP A 213 7.58 -14.34 20.61
CA TRP A 213 7.74 -13.52 19.41
C TRP A 213 7.92 -12.06 19.80
N THR A 214 8.84 -11.37 19.12
CA THR A 214 8.98 -9.91 19.24
C THR A 214 8.33 -9.28 18.02
N ILE A 215 7.34 -8.42 18.25
CA ILE A 215 6.53 -7.84 17.19
C ILE A 215 6.46 -6.32 17.36
N PRO A 216 6.63 -5.55 16.27
CA PRO A 216 6.43 -4.11 16.35
C PRO A 216 4.95 -3.76 16.56
N MET A 217 4.67 -2.79 17.41
CA MET A 217 3.36 -2.16 17.59
C MET A 217 3.45 -0.68 17.31
N ILE A 218 2.44 -0.18 16.60
CA ILE A 218 2.28 1.21 16.21
C ILE A 218 1.21 1.83 17.11
N ASN A 219 1.33 3.14 17.35
CA ASN A 219 0.38 3.86 18.17
C ASN A 219 -1.03 3.83 17.54
N GLY A 220 -2.03 3.43 18.32
CA GLY A 220 -3.41 3.32 17.84
C GLY A 220 -3.74 1.99 17.15
N ASP A 221 -2.87 0.99 17.27
CA ASP A 221 -3.16 -0.37 16.79
C ASP A 221 -4.33 -1.00 17.55
N THR A 222 -5.15 -1.78 16.84
CA THR A 222 -6.18 -2.61 17.47
C THR A 222 -5.63 -3.98 17.85
N VAL A 223 -6.28 -4.63 18.82
CA VAL A 223 -5.98 -6.02 19.21
C VAL A 223 -6.05 -6.97 18.00
N GLU A 224 -7.00 -6.75 17.09
CA GLU A 224 -7.09 -7.50 15.84
C GLU A 224 -5.87 -7.32 14.93
N LYS A 225 -5.40 -6.07 14.75
CA LYS A 225 -4.18 -5.80 13.97
C LYS A 225 -2.97 -6.49 14.60
N LEU A 226 -2.87 -6.48 15.93
CA LEU A 226 -1.81 -7.17 16.65
C LEU A 226 -1.88 -8.70 16.45
N GLU A 227 -3.07 -9.28 16.47
CA GLU A 227 -3.30 -10.70 16.17
C GLU A 227 -2.88 -11.05 14.74
N GLN A 228 -3.31 -10.25 13.75
CA GLN A 228 -2.92 -10.43 12.35
C GLN A 228 -1.40 -10.31 12.17
N ARG A 229 -0.76 -9.39 12.90
CA ARG A 229 0.69 -9.19 12.89
C ARG A 229 1.43 -10.39 13.52
N LEU A 230 0.90 -10.96 14.59
CA LEU A 230 1.39 -12.22 15.17
C LEU A 230 1.30 -13.37 14.17
N ARG A 231 0.16 -13.55 13.51
CA ARG A 231 0.01 -14.58 12.46
C ARG A 231 1.03 -14.39 11.32
N ARG A 232 1.37 -13.14 10.97
CA ARG A 232 2.33 -12.84 9.89
C ARG A 232 3.76 -13.24 10.25
N HIS A 233 4.23 -12.82 11.44
CA HIS A 233 5.62 -13.01 11.88
C HIS A 233 5.89 -14.36 12.51
N ALA A 234 4.87 -15.01 13.06
CA ALA A 234 5.01 -16.31 13.68
C ALA A 234 5.16 -17.47 12.68
N ASP A 235 5.48 -18.63 13.24
CA ASP A 235 5.67 -19.88 12.50
C ASP A 235 4.47 -20.28 11.63
N ARG A 236 4.75 -21.12 10.64
CA ARG A 236 3.76 -21.63 9.67
C ARG A 236 2.54 -22.26 10.34
N THR A 237 2.69 -22.81 11.55
CA THR A 237 1.63 -23.43 12.35
C THR A 237 0.67 -22.41 12.97
N LEU A 238 1.16 -21.25 13.41
CA LEU A 238 0.36 -20.13 13.95
C LEU A 238 -0.46 -19.41 12.87
N ARG A 239 -0.04 -19.49 11.60
CA ARG A 239 -0.82 -18.94 10.47
C ARG A 239 -2.17 -19.62 10.27
N PHE A 240 -2.26 -20.90 10.60
CA PHE A 240 -3.46 -21.73 10.38
C PHE A 240 -4.26 -21.98 11.66
N SER A 241 -3.85 -21.42 12.81
CA SER A 241 -4.60 -21.57 14.05
C SER A 241 -5.95 -20.87 13.96
N LYS A 242 -6.98 -21.50 14.55
CA LYS A 242 -8.35 -21.00 14.49
C LYS A 242 -8.52 -19.79 15.39
N THR A 243 -7.92 -19.81 16.57
CA THR A 243 -8.16 -18.80 17.59
C THR A 243 -6.88 -18.46 18.34
N ILE A 244 -6.52 -17.17 18.35
CA ILE A 244 -5.45 -16.63 19.18
C ILE A 244 -6.10 -15.75 20.23
N ARG A 245 -5.83 -16.02 21.50
CA ARG A 245 -6.30 -15.22 22.64
C ARG A 245 -5.12 -14.43 23.20
N LEU A 246 -5.33 -13.15 23.43
CA LEU A 246 -4.30 -12.24 23.91
C LEU A 246 -4.62 -11.81 25.34
N PHE A 247 -3.59 -11.82 26.17
CA PHE A 247 -3.67 -11.50 27.58
C PHE A 247 -2.58 -10.50 27.96
N TYR A 248 -2.86 -9.69 28.96
CA TYR A 248 -1.87 -8.81 29.59
C TYR A 248 -1.74 -9.12 31.08
N PHE A 249 -0.59 -8.79 31.66
CA PHE A 249 -0.37 -8.93 33.09
C PHE A 249 -1.13 -7.84 33.85
N ARG A 250 -1.86 -8.21 34.91
CA ARG A 250 -2.57 -7.25 35.78
C ARG A 250 -1.64 -6.15 36.33
N ILE A 251 -0.37 -6.48 36.57
CA ILE A 251 0.70 -5.53 36.86
C ILE A 251 1.84 -5.78 35.89
N SER A 252 2.25 -4.74 35.14
CA SER A 252 3.32 -4.79 34.14
C SER A 252 4.60 -5.46 34.68
N GLN A 253 5.00 -5.20 35.93
CA GLN A 253 6.23 -5.78 36.52
C GLN A 253 6.17 -7.30 36.77
N PHE A 254 5.00 -7.95 36.75
CA PHE A 254 4.89 -9.39 37.04
C PHE A 254 5.53 -10.27 35.97
N HIS A 255 5.68 -9.78 34.74
CA HIS A 255 6.30 -10.55 33.66
C HIS A 255 7.73 -11.03 33.99
N SER A 256 8.46 -10.30 34.85
CA SER A 256 9.88 -10.58 35.17
C SER A 256 10.10 -11.16 36.57
N ARG A 257 9.09 -11.08 37.44
CA ARG A 257 9.25 -11.34 38.88
C ARG A 257 8.54 -12.59 39.37
N LYS A 258 7.64 -13.17 38.57
CA LYS A 258 6.88 -14.37 38.94
C LYS A 258 7.14 -15.48 37.92
N LEU A 259 7.54 -16.66 38.41
CA LEU A 259 7.71 -17.84 37.57
C LEU A 259 6.32 -18.34 37.15
N PRO A 260 6.09 -18.64 35.86
CA PRO A 260 4.81 -19.18 35.41
C PRO A 260 4.60 -20.61 35.93
N SER A 261 3.54 -20.82 36.69
CA SER A 261 3.11 -22.16 37.12
C SER A 261 2.46 -22.92 35.98
N MET A 262 2.79 -24.21 35.84
CA MET A 262 2.22 -25.08 34.80
C MET A 262 0.76 -25.45 35.07
N ASP A 263 0.37 -25.56 36.35
CA ASP A 263 -0.98 -25.99 36.74
C ASP A 263 -2.03 -24.89 36.54
N ILE A 264 -1.63 -23.62 36.55
CA ILE A 264 -2.52 -22.45 36.43
C ILE A 264 -1.89 -21.44 35.47
N PRO A 265 -1.96 -21.68 34.15
CA PRO A 265 -1.28 -20.86 33.15
C PRO A 265 -1.89 -19.46 32.98
N LEU A 266 -3.14 -19.26 33.42
CA LEU A 266 -3.90 -18.01 33.32
C LEU A 266 -3.80 -17.11 34.57
N GLU A 267 -2.97 -17.47 35.56
CA GLU A 267 -2.83 -16.68 36.78
C GLU A 267 -2.24 -15.28 36.50
N ASP A 268 -2.83 -14.25 37.12
CA ASP A 268 -2.48 -12.82 37.00
C ASP A 268 -2.61 -12.23 35.59
N LEU A 269 -3.29 -12.93 34.68
CA LEU A 269 -3.55 -12.50 33.32
C LEU A 269 -4.98 -11.98 33.17
N VAL A 270 -5.13 -10.90 32.41
CA VAL A 270 -6.41 -10.33 32.01
C VAL A 270 -6.54 -10.45 30.49
N GLU A 271 -7.68 -10.94 30.02
CA GLU A 271 -7.92 -11.18 28.60
C GLU A 271 -8.34 -9.89 27.87
N LEU A 272 -7.71 -9.65 26.73
CA LEU A 272 -8.15 -8.62 25.77
C LEU A 272 -9.32 -9.17 24.96
N THR A 273 -10.52 -9.08 25.54
CA THR A 273 -11.73 -9.66 24.96
C THR A 273 -12.24 -8.85 23.76
N ASN A 274 -12.04 -7.53 23.78
CA ASN A 274 -12.49 -6.64 22.71
C ASN A 274 -11.43 -6.51 21.61
N LYS A 275 -11.68 -7.13 20.45
CA LYS A 275 -10.77 -7.08 19.29
C LYS A 275 -10.59 -5.68 18.70
N GLN A 276 -11.55 -4.79 18.90
CA GLN A 276 -11.51 -3.40 18.41
C GLN A 276 -10.88 -2.44 19.43
N GLN A 277 -10.50 -2.93 20.61
CA GLN A 277 -9.82 -2.10 21.61
C GLN A 277 -8.53 -1.54 21.02
N VAL A 278 -8.36 -0.23 21.15
CA VAL A 278 -7.21 0.51 20.63
C VAL A 278 -6.13 0.55 21.70
N LEU A 279 -4.93 0.13 21.32
CA LEU A 279 -3.74 0.12 22.14
C LEU A 279 -2.90 1.36 21.80
N GLN A 280 -2.63 2.17 22.82
CA GLN A 280 -1.80 3.37 22.69
C GLN A 280 -0.37 3.03 23.07
N VAL A 281 0.57 3.61 22.35
CA VAL A 281 1.99 3.31 22.50
C VAL A 281 2.70 4.54 23.06
N ASP A 282 3.31 4.41 24.24
CA ASP A 282 4.14 5.46 24.81
C ASP A 282 5.60 5.28 24.39
N LEU A 283 6.00 6.07 23.39
CA LEU A 283 7.35 6.09 22.84
C LEU A 283 8.44 6.48 23.85
N LYS A 284 8.10 7.15 24.97
CA LYS A 284 9.10 7.58 25.96
C LYS A 284 9.47 6.49 26.94
N HIS A 285 8.50 5.66 27.34
CA HIS A 285 8.68 4.61 28.34
C HIS A 285 8.77 3.21 27.71
N GLU A 286 8.57 3.09 26.39
CA GLU A 286 8.51 1.81 25.68
C GLU A 286 7.42 0.87 26.19
N THR A 287 6.30 1.46 26.64
CA THR A 287 5.16 0.72 27.18
C THR A 287 3.89 0.91 26.36
N VAL A 288 2.97 -0.03 26.54
CA VAL A 288 1.64 0.01 25.93
C VAL A 288 0.62 0.38 26.98
N VAL A 289 -0.26 1.31 26.64
CA VAL A 289 -1.38 1.74 27.47
C VAL A 289 -2.68 1.30 26.80
N SER A 290 -3.55 0.62 27.55
CA SER A 290 -4.94 0.38 27.14
C SER A 290 -5.88 0.97 28.17
N GLU A 291 -6.88 1.73 27.73
CA GLU A 291 -7.92 2.30 28.61
C GLU A 291 -7.37 2.96 29.89
N GLN A 292 -6.25 3.70 29.75
CA GLN A 292 -5.54 4.41 30.83
C GLN A 292 -4.74 3.51 31.81
N GLN A 293 -4.70 2.20 31.60
CA GLN A 293 -3.85 1.27 32.34
C GLN A 293 -2.57 0.95 31.55
N ASP A 294 -1.42 1.06 32.22
CA ASP A 294 -0.13 0.63 31.67
C ASP A 294 -0.03 -0.91 31.69
N ILE A 295 0.04 -1.49 30.50
CA ILE A 295 0.16 -2.92 30.25
C ILE A 295 1.64 -3.35 30.18
N GLY A 296 2.56 -2.41 29.99
CA GLY A 296 3.98 -2.69 29.80
C GLY A 296 4.33 -3.13 28.38
N ASN A 297 5.43 -3.87 28.24
CA ASN A 297 6.01 -4.27 26.95
C ASN A 297 5.92 -5.78 26.66
N ALA A 298 5.23 -6.53 27.52
CA ALA A 298 5.08 -7.98 27.44
C ALA A 298 3.61 -8.39 27.50
N LEU A 299 3.17 -9.12 26.49
CA LEU A 299 1.84 -9.72 26.38
C LEU A 299 1.98 -11.24 26.38
N VAL A 300 0.90 -11.92 26.75
CA VAL A 300 0.81 -13.37 26.70
C VAL A 300 -0.19 -13.78 25.64
N TYR A 301 0.12 -14.78 24.83
CA TYR A 301 -0.80 -15.32 23.84
C TYR A 301 -1.02 -16.81 24.06
N PHE A 302 -2.23 -17.27 23.75
CA PHE A 302 -2.62 -18.69 23.74
C PHE A 302 -3.19 -19.07 22.38
N VAL A 303 -2.99 -20.32 21.98
CA VAL A 303 -3.43 -20.85 20.69
C VAL A 303 -4.43 -21.98 20.92
N GLU A 304 -5.65 -21.80 20.40
CA GLU A 304 -6.76 -22.78 20.42
C GLU A 304 -7.16 -23.17 19.00
#